data_AF-A0A2G9LVC8-F1
#
_entry.id   AF-A0A2G9LVC8-F1
#
_cell.length_a   1.000
_cell.length_b   1.000
_cell.length_c   1.000
_cell.angle_alpha   90.00
_cell.angle_beta   90.00
_cell.angle_gamma   90.00
#
_symmetry.space_group_name_H-M   'P 1'
#
loop_
_entity.id
_entity.type
_entity.pdbx_description
1 polymer ?
#
loop_
_entity_poly.entity_id
_entity_poly.type
_entity_poly.pdbx_seq_one_letter_code
_entity_poly.pdbx_strand_id
1 'polypeptide(L)'
;MMEFNTKCALIGRKKGKAPEQYICFVNLFDINDPHLTDTVPTKFLDFEDLNKVEINGLKACYFLKGNDIAINDLKNIRIERDGKKLLISGVQE
;
A
#
# COMPACT_ATOMS: atom_id res chain seq x y z
N MET A 1 -7.44 1.76 13.23
CA MET A 1 -6.89 0.54 12.61
C MET A 1 -7.89 0.00 11.60
N MET A 2 -7.42 -0.45 10.44
CA MET A 2 -8.23 -1.09 9.39
C MET A 2 -7.62 -2.44 9.02
N GLU A 3 -8.44 -3.44 8.71
CA GLU A 3 -8.01 -4.77 8.29
C GLU A 3 -8.82 -5.22 7.07
N PHE A 4 -8.15 -5.81 6.09
CA PHE A 4 -8.75 -6.25 4.83
C PHE A 4 -8.21 -7.61 4.42
N ASN A 5 -9.09 -8.51 3.97
CA ASN A 5 -8.68 -9.68 3.19
C ASN A 5 -8.36 -9.21 1.78
N THR A 6 -7.16 -9.54 1.29
CA THR A 6 -6.64 -9.12 -0.01
C THR A 6 -5.49 -10.04 -0.39
N LYS A 7 -5.21 -10.21 -1.68
CA LYS A 7 -4.06 -11.00 -2.17
C LYS A 7 -2.83 -10.14 -2.44
N CYS A 8 -3.03 -8.87 -2.82
CA CYS A 8 -1.94 -7.94 -3.02
C CYS A 8 -2.28 -6.54 -2.50
N ALA A 9 -1.24 -5.78 -2.15
CA ALA A 9 -1.32 -4.35 -1.94
C ALA A 9 -0.23 -3.63 -2.76
N LEU A 10 -0.62 -2.61 -3.52
CA LEU A 10 0.30 -1.64 -4.11
C LEU A 10 0.29 -0.37 -3.27
N ILE A 11 1.47 0.03 -2.82
CA ILE A 11 1.69 1.17 -1.95
C ILE A 11 2.62 2.13 -2.65
N GLY A 12 2.21 3.38 -2.80
CA GLY A 12 3.03 4.37 -3.48
C GLY A 12 2.72 5.77 -3.04
N ARG A 13 3.38 6.73 -3.70
CA ARG A 13 3.19 8.16 -3.44
C ARG A 13 2.28 8.78 -4.51
N LYS A 14 1.40 9.68 -4.08
CA LYS A 14 0.69 10.61 -4.97
C LYS A 14 1.31 12.00 -4.89
N LYS A 15 1.20 12.74 -6.00
CA LYS A 15 1.59 14.15 -6.01
C LYS A 15 0.57 14.94 -5.19
N GLY A 16 1.05 15.62 -4.15
CA GLY A 16 0.25 16.57 -3.38
C GLY A 16 -0.09 17.83 -4.18
N LYS A 17 -1.09 18.58 -3.72
CA LYS A 17 -1.43 19.90 -4.28
C LYS A 17 -0.46 20.99 -3.80
N ALA A 18 0.18 20.77 -2.64
CA ALA A 18 1.20 21.66 -2.08
C ALA A 18 2.56 20.93 -1.93
N PRO A 19 3.69 21.66 -1.89
CA PRO A 19 5.03 21.09 -1.78
C PRO A 19 5.23 20.17 -0.56
N GLU A 20 4.61 20.52 0.56
CA GLU A 20 4.70 19.81 1.85
C GLU A 20 3.62 18.72 2.01
N GLN A 21 2.77 18.52 1.00
CA GLN A 21 1.70 17.53 1.07
C GLN A 21 2.18 16.19 0.53
N TYR A 22 2.54 15.31 1.46
CA TYR A 22 2.90 13.93 1.17
C TYR A 22 1.67 13.03 1.29
N ILE A 23 1.26 12.47 0.16
CA ILE A 23 0.11 11.56 0.05
C ILE A 23 0.63 10.17 -0.26
N CYS A 24 0.23 9.19 0.54
CA CYS A 24 0.42 7.78 0.24
C CYS A 24 -0.90 7.17 -0.22
N PHE A 25 -0.86 6.36 -1.28
CA PHE A 25 -1.97 5.50 -1.64
C PHE A 25 -1.66 4.06 -1.26
N VAL A 26 -2.70 3.32 -0.91
CA VAL A 26 -2.68 1.87 -0.74
C VAL A 26 -3.85 1.29 -1.53
N ASN A 27 -3.53 0.65 -2.65
CA ASN A 27 -4.50 -0.02 -3.51
C ASN A 27 -4.47 -1.52 -3.23
N LEU A 28 -5.65 -2.11 -3.02
CA LEU A 28 -5.78 -3.54 -2.70
C LEU A 28 -6.31 -4.31 -3.91
N PHE A 29 -5.89 -5.57 -4.06
CA PHE A 29 -6.24 -6.43 -5.19
C PHE A 29 -6.47 -7.87 -4.74
N ASP A 30 -7.41 -8.55 -5.41
CA ASP A 30 -7.73 -9.97 -5.18
C ASP A 30 -6.83 -10.93 -5.98
N ILE A 31 -5.79 -10.40 -6.62
CA ILE A 31 -4.77 -11.17 -7.34
C ILE A 31 -3.36 -10.71 -6.95
N ASN A 32 -2.39 -11.60 -7.13
CA ASN A 32 -0.96 -11.25 -7.09
C ASN A 32 -0.52 -10.58 -8.39
N ASP A 33 0.56 -9.80 -8.29
CA ASP A 33 1.20 -9.13 -9.43
C ASP A 33 0.21 -8.37 -10.34
N PRO A 34 -0.69 -7.55 -9.78
CA PRO A 34 -1.73 -6.88 -10.56
C PRO A 34 -1.16 -5.97 -11.66
N HIS A 35 0.08 -5.49 -11.50
CA HIS A 35 0.81 -4.67 -12.47
C HIS A 35 1.14 -5.39 -13.79
N LEU A 36 1.00 -6.72 -13.86
CA LEU A 36 1.14 -7.52 -15.08
C LEU A 36 -0.20 -7.76 -15.79
N THR A 37 -1.28 -7.17 -15.28
CA THR A 37 -2.66 -7.40 -15.73
C THR A 37 -3.41 -6.07 -15.88
N ASP A 38 -4.61 -6.12 -16.45
CA ASP A 38 -5.53 -4.97 -16.52
C ASP A 38 -6.49 -4.89 -15.32
N THR A 39 -6.21 -5.61 -14.24
CA THR A 39 -7.09 -5.69 -13.07
C THR A 39 -7.08 -4.38 -12.29
N VAL A 40 -8.27 -3.87 -11.98
CA VAL A 40 -8.43 -2.65 -11.16
C VAL A 40 -8.40 -2.98 -9.66
N PRO A 41 -7.93 -2.06 -8.81
CA PRO A 41 -7.99 -2.23 -7.36
C PRO A 41 -9.43 -2.48 -6.86
N THR A 42 -9.58 -3.39 -5.90
CA THR A 42 -10.83 -3.63 -5.18
C THR A 42 -11.09 -2.56 -4.12
N LYS A 43 -10.02 -1.93 -3.62
CA LYS A 43 -10.08 -0.76 -2.74
C LYS A 43 -9.00 0.25 -3.10
N PHE A 44 -9.36 1.52 -3.03
CA PHE A 44 -8.48 2.67 -3.17
C PHE A 44 -8.44 3.39 -1.83
N LEU A 45 -7.29 3.41 -1.16
CA LEU A 45 -7.12 4.08 0.12
C LEU A 45 -6.07 5.18 -0.03
N ASP A 46 -6.47 6.43 0.20
CA ASP A 46 -5.58 7.57 0.15
C ASP A 46 -5.37 8.13 1.56
N PHE A 47 -4.11 8.37 1.91
CA PHE A 47 -3.69 8.88 3.20
C PHE A 47 -2.84 10.14 3.01
N GLU A 48 -3.34 11.26 3.51
CA GLU A 48 -2.66 12.55 3.43
C GLU A 48 -1.90 12.89 4.71
N ASP A 49 -0.99 13.87 4.61
CA ASP A 49 -0.16 14.38 5.70
C ASP A 49 0.67 13.27 6.39
N LEU A 50 1.38 12.50 5.56
CA LEU A 50 2.25 11.41 6.01
C LEU A 50 3.72 11.71 5.74
N ASN A 51 4.58 11.54 6.73
CA ASN A 51 6.03 11.64 6.58
C ASN A 51 6.66 10.31 6.17
N LYS A 52 6.05 9.17 6.54
CA LYS A 52 6.60 7.84 6.25
C LYS A 52 5.55 6.72 6.28
N VAL A 53 5.87 5.64 5.58
CA VAL A 53 5.20 4.34 5.65
C VAL A 53 6.20 3.32 6.18
N GLU A 54 5.78 2.46 7.10
CA GLU A 54 6.62 1.40 7.67
C GLU A 54 5.92 0.06 7.46
N ILE A 55 6.59 -0.86 6.77
CA ILE A 55 6.08 -2.19 6.43
C ILE A 55 6.81 -3.20 7.32
N ASN A 56 6.07 -3.91 8.17
CA ASN A 56 6.63 -4.79 9.20
C ASN A 56 6.23 -6.24 8.96
N GLY A 57 7.22 -7.13 8.90
CA GLY A 57 7.00 -8.58 8.81
C GLY A 57 6.44 -9.09 7.49
N LEU A 58 6.53 -8.30 6.41
CA LEU A 58 6.03 -8.66 5.09
C LEU A 58 7.17 -8.61 4.07
N LYS A 59 7.20 -9.59 3.16
CA LYS A 59 8.03 -9.54 1.96
C LYS A 59 7.42 -8.54 0.97
N ALA A 60 8.21 -7.54 0.61
CA ALA A 60 7.81 -6.47 -0.29
C ALA A 60 8.76 -6.34 -1.48
N CYS A 61 8.22 -6.03 -2.65
CA CYS A 61 8.95 -5.80 -3.89
C CYS A 61 8.90 -4.31 -4.23
N TYR A 62 10.05 -3.68 -4.47
CA TYR A 62 10.13 -2.28 -4.88
C TYR A 62 10.27 -2.18 -6.40
N PHE A 63 9.30 -1.53 -7.06
CA PHE A 63 9.27 -1.35 -8.50
C PHE A 63 9.83 0.00 -8.92
N LEU A 64 11.02 -0.01 -9.51
CA LEU A 64 11.74 1.22 -9.92
C LEU A 64 10.97 2.09 -10.94
N LYS A 65 10.23 1.47 -11.86
CA LYS A 65 9.53 2.20 -12.94
C LYS A 65 8.37 3.06 -12.43
N GLY A 66 7.71 2.63 -11.34
CA GLY A 66 6.60 3.36 -10.70
C GLY A 66 7.00 4.08 -9.41
N ASN A 67 8.11 3.67 -8.79
CA ASN A 67 8.46 3.97 -7.39
C ASN A 67 7.39 3.47 -6.40
N ASP A 68 6.75 2.36 -6.75
CA ASP A 68 5.73 1.71 -5.94
C ASP A 68 6.30 0.47 -5.24
N ILE A 69 5.73 0.14 -4.10
CA ILE A 69 6.00 -1.09 -3.37
C ILE A 69 4.81 -2.02 -3.55
N ALA A 70 5.06 -3.26 -3.94
CA ALA A 70 4.06 -4.31 -3.93
C ALA A 70 4.29 -5.29 -2.80
N ILE A 71 3.21 -5.72 -2.19
CA ILE A 71 3.17 -6.80 -1.22
C ILE A 71 2.21 -7.84 -1.76
N ASN A 72 2.75 -8.94 -2.31
CA ASN A 72 1.98 -10.06 -2.83
C ASN A 72 1.72 -11.11 -1.76
N ASP A 73 0.98 -12.14 -2.14
CA ASP A 73 0.73 -13.36 -1.36
C ASP A 73 0.06 -13.07 -0.02
N LEU A 74 -0.68 -11.97 0.07
CA LEU A 74 -1.39 -11.62 1.29
C LEU A 74 -2.59 -12.55 1.49
N LYS A 75 -2.82 -12.91 2.75
CA LYS A 75 -4.11 -13.38 3.23
C LYS A 75 -4.93 -12.22 3.76
N ASN A 76 -4.26 -11.34 4.51
CA ASN A 76 -4.83 -10.09 5.00
C ASN A 76 -3.74 -9.02 5.13
N ILE A 77 -4.19 -7.76 5.15
CA ILE A 77 -3.38 -6.59 5.43
C ILE A 77 -4.04 -5.77 6.55
N ARG A 78 -3.21 -5.26 7.45
CA ARG A 78 -3.57 -4.34 8.53
C ARG A 78 -2.87 -3.02 8.30
N ILE A 79 -3.66 -1.95 8.33
CA ILE A 79 -3.20 -0.58 8.11
C ILE A 79 -3.60 0.26 9.32
N GLU A 80 -2.60 0.87 9.94
CA GLU A 80 -2.78 1.72 11.12
C GLU A 80 -2.10 3.06 10.91
N ARG A 81 -2.77 4.15 11.32
CA ARG A 81 -2.22 5.49 11.28
C ARG A 81 -1.78 5.88 12.69
N ASP A 82 -0.53 6.30 12.80
CA ASP A 82 0.08 6.84 14.01
C ASP A 82 0.63 8.25 13.70
N GLY A 83 -0.17 9.28 13.96
CA GLY A 83 0.15 10.66 13.58
C GLY A 83 0.39 10.81 12.07
N LYS A 84 1.63 11.17 11.70
CA LYS A 84 2.11 11.29 10.31
C LYS A 84 2.81 10.03 9.78
N LYS A 85 2.63 8.89 10.43
CA LYS A 85 3.18 7.59 10.03
C LYS A 85 2.03 6.64 9.66
N LEU A 86 2.24 5.84 8.61
CA LEU A 86 1.40 4.70 8.30
C LEU A 86 2.16 3.40 8.62
N LEU A 87 1.55 2.54 9.44
CA LEU A 87 2.02 1.22 9.81
C LEU A 87 1.29 0.18 8.96
N ILE A 88 2.03 -0.64 8.24
CA ILE A 88 1.51 -1.72 7.40
C ILE A 88 2.08 -3.05 7.89
N SER A 89 1.18 -3.99 8.18
CA SER A 89 1.49 -5.36 8.59
C SER A 89 0.43 -6.31 8.06
N GLY A 90 0.60 -7.62 8.23
CA GLY A 90 -0.36 -8.59 7.72
C GLY A 90 0.15 -10.02 7.80
N VAL A 91 -0.51 -10.91 7.07
CA VAL A 91 -0.15 -12.32 6.96
C VAL A 91 0.00 -12.67 5.48
N GLN A 92 1.09 -13.36 5.12
CA GLN A 92 1.34 -13.90 3.78
C GLN A 92 1.18 -15.43 3.74
N GLU A 93 0.87 -15.99 2.56
CA GLU A 93 0.78 -17.42 2.23
C GLU A 93 1.94 -17.90 1.35
#